data_AF-A0AAN7Q371-F1
#
_entry.id   AF-A0AAN7Q371-F1
#
_cell.length_a   1.000
_cell.length_b   1.000
_cell.length_c   1.000
_cell.angle_alpha   90.00
_cell.angle_beta   90.00
_cell.angle_gamma   90.00
#
_symmetry.space_group_name_H-M   'P 1'
#
loop_
_entity.id
_entity.type
_entity.pdbx_description
1 polymer ?
#
loop_
_entity_poly.entity_id
_entity_poly.type
_entity_poly.pdbx_seq_one_letter_code
_entity_poly.pdbx_strand_id
1 'polypeptide(L)' 'MTPTILGHLYMAGADIKCITLHPPDFAVPLGELRFKISKKTRAILINTLHNPTGKMFTRDELNEIVASLCMENDVLWIG' A
#
# COMPACT_ATOMS: atom_id res chain seq x y z
N MET A 1 5.41 2.96 -7.74
CA MET A 1 5.79 1.53 -7.74
C MET A 1 6.42 1.19 -9.08
N THR A 2 7.55 0.47 -9.10
CA THR A 2 8.24 0.13 -10.35
C THR A 2 7.42 -0.88 -11.17
N PRO A 3 7.47 -0.84 -12.52
CA PRO A 3 6.73 -1.78 -13.38
C PRO A 3 7.02 -3.25 -13.09
N THR A 4 8.23 -3.56 -12.61
CA THR A 4 8.68 -4.92 -12.30
C THR A 4 7.86 -5.59 -11.20
N ILE A 5 7.54 -4.88 -10.10
CA ILE A 5 6.79 -5.48 -9.00
C ILE A 5 5.36 -5.80 -9.41
N LEU A 6 4.74 -4.89 -10.17
CA LEU A 6 3.41 -5.12 -10.74
C LEU A 6 3.41 -6.33 -11.67
N GLY A 7 4.45 -6.51 -12.49
CA GLY A 7 4.61 -7.68 -13.33
C GLY A 7 4.67 -8.99 -12.54
N HIS A 8 5.48 -9.05 -11.47
CA HIS A 8 5.56 -10.24 -10.61
C HIS A 8 4.22 -10.57 -9.93
N LEU A 9 3.54 -9.56 -9.39
CA LEU A 9 2.24 -9.74 -8.75
C LEU A 9 1.17 -10.20 -9.74
N TYR A 10 1.18 -9.65 -10.96
CA TYR A 10 0.27 -10.05 -12.02
C TYR A 10 0.52 -11.51 -12.44
N MET A 11 1.79 -11.91 -12.60
CA MET A 11 2.16 -13.30 -12.90
C MET A 11 1.78 -14.27 -11.77
N ALA A 12 1.78 -13.80 -10.52
CA ALA A 12 1.28 -14.57 -9.37
C ALA A 12 -0.25 -14.65 -9.30
N GLY A 13 -0.98 -14.04 -10.24
CA GLY A 13 -2.44 -14.06 -10.29
C GLY A 13 -3.12 -13.10 -9.30
N ALA A 14 -2.40 -12.08 -8.82
CA ALA A 14 -2.96 -11.12 -7.88
C ALA A 14 -3.94 -10.14 -8.59
N ASP A 15 -5.08 -9.88 -7.94
CA ASP A 15 -5.97 -8.77 -8.28
C ASP A 15 -5.43 -7.48 -7.64
N ILE A 16 -4.68 -6.70 -8.43
CA ILE A 16 -3.91 -5.55 -7.94
C ILE A 16 -4.78 -4.29 -7.95
N LYS A 17 -4.98 -3.71 -6.76
CA LYS A 17 -5.63 -2.40 -6.60
C LYS A 17 -4.59 -1.32 -6.26
N CYS A 18 -4.29 -0.45 -7.21
CA CYS A 18 -3.38 0.68 -6.99
C CYS A 18 -4.10 1.84 -6.28
N ILE A 19 -3.38 2.54 -5.42
CA ILE A 19 -3.82 3.78 -4.77
C ILE A 19 -2.92 4.91 -5.26
N THR A 20 -3.54 6.02 -5.67
CA THR A 20 -2.81 7.17 -6.20
C THR A 20 -2.41 8.08 -5.05
N LEU A 21 -1.12 8.41 -4.96
CA LEU A 21 -0.63 9.41 -4.02
C LEU A 21 -0.69 10.78 -4.69
N HIS A 22 -1.16 11.79 -3.96
CA HIS A 22 -1.34 13.13 -4.48
C HIS A 22 -0.29 14.09 -3.89
N PRO A 23 0.27 15.01 -4.70
CA PRO A 23 1.11 16.09 -4.18
C PRO A 23 0.30 17.04 -3.29
N PRO A 24 0.94 17.84 -2.42
CA PRO A 24 2.39 18.01 -2.30
C PRO A 24 3.10 16.98 -1.39
N ASP A 25 2.38 16.41 -0.44
CA ASP A 25 2.92 15.60 0.66
C ASP A 25 2.93 14.09 0.37
N PHE A 26 2.29 13.65 -0.73
CA PHE A 26 2.21 12.24 -1.14
C PHE A 26 1.81 11.29 0.01
N ALA A 27 1.01 11.79 0.95
CA ALA A 27 0.48 11.00 2.06
C ALA A 27 -0.42 9.87 1.57
N VAL A 28 -0.50 8.79 2.35
CA VAL A 28 -1.40 7.69 2.03
C VAL A 28 -2.84 8.17 2.22
N PRO A 29 -3.70 8.10 1.18
CA PRO A 29 -5.10 8.49 1.32
C PRO A 29 -5.86 7.41 2.09
N LEU A 30 -5.90 7.55 3.42
CA LEU A 30 -6.50 6.58 4.35
C LEU A 30 -7.94 6.19 4.00
N GLY A 31 -8.76 7.16 3.56
CA GLY A 31 -10.14 6.90 3.14
C GLY A 31 -10.23 5.98 1.92
N GLU A 32 -9.40 6.23 0.90
CA GLU A 32 -9.34 5.41 -0.31
C GLU A 32 -8.78 4.02 -0.01
N LEU A 33 -7.76 3.94 0.85
CA LEU A 33 -7.18 2.67 1.28
C LEU A 33 -8.22 1.81 2.01
N ARG A 34 -8.94 2.39 2.99
CA ARG A 34 -10.01 1.70 3.72
C ARG A 34 -11.12 1.21 2.79
N PHE A 35 -11.49 2.02 1.79
CA PHE A 35 -12.52 1.65 0.82
C PHE A 35 -12.09 0.50 -0.11
N LYS A 36 -10.80 0.41 -0.47
CA LYS A 36 -10.29 -0.62 -1.38
C LYS A 36 -9.99 -1.95 -0.70
N ILE A 37 -9.72 -1.93 0.60
CA ILE A 37 -9.55 -3.14 1.41
C ILE A 37 -10.87 -3.89 1.51
N SER A 38 -10.80 -5.20 1.35
CA SER A 38 -11.95 -6.10 1.44
C SER A 38 -11.50 -7.43 2.03
N LYS A 39 -12.45 -8.34 2.32
CA LYS A 39 -12.15 -9.71 2.76
C LYS A 39 -11.29 -10.52 1.78
N LYS A 40 -11.15 -10.07 0.52
CA LYS A 40 -10.28 -10.68 -0.50
C LYS A 40 -8.86 -10.11 -0.50
N THR A 41 -8.63 -8.98 0.15
CA THR A 41 -7.30 -8.39 0.25
C THR A 41 -6.41 -9.32 1.09
N ARG A 42 -5.21 -9.61 0.59
CA ARG A 42 -4.24 -10.51 1.24
C ARG A 42 -2.93 -9.82 1.60
N ALA A 43 -2.56 -8.78 0.85
CA ALA A 43 -1.37 -8.01 1.11
C ALA A 43 -1.55 -6.52 0.81
N ILE A 44 -0.82 -5.69 1.54
CA ILE A 44 -0.59 -4.27 1.26
C ILE A 44 0.91 -4.09 1.01
N LEU A 45 1.25 -3.50 -0.13
CA LEU A 45 2.64 -3.24 -0.52
C LEU A 45 2.92 -1.73 -0.46
N ILE A 46 3.82 -1.31 0.42
CA ILE A 46 4.22 0.10 0.58
C ILE A 46 5.73 0.20 0.49
N ASN A 47 6.22 0.65 -0.66
CA ASN A 47 7.63 0.94 -0.85
C ASN A 47 8.03 2.26 -0.16
N THR A 48 9.00 2.20 0.76
CA THR A 48 9.59 3.32 1.51
C THR A 48 11.12 3.23 1.40
N LEU A 49 11.91 4.06 0.71
CA LEU A 49 11.73 5.24 -0.14
C LEU A 49 10.85 5.01 -1.37
N HIS A 50 9.77 5.78 -1.49
CA HIS A 50 8.77 5.55 -2.52
C HIS A 50 9.24 5.98 -3.91
N ASN A 51 9.52 5.02 -4.78
CA ASN A 51 9.69 5.29 -6.20
C ASN A 51 8.32 5.49 -6.88
N PRO A 52 8.06 6.61 -7.58
CA PRO A 52 9.01 7.65 -8.05
C PRO A 52 9.06 8.95 -7.21
N THR A 53 8.22 9.11 -6.19
CA THR A 53 8.02 10.40 -5.49
C THR A 53 9.13 10.75 -4.50
N GLY A 54 9.99 9.79 -4.14
CA GLY A 54 11.03 9.95 -3.12
C GLY A 54 10.51 10.00 -1.69
N LYS A 55 9.19 9.82 -1.46
CA LYS A 55 8.62 9.92 -0.11
C LYS A 55 9.19 8.84 0.81
N MET A 56 9.68 9.27 1.97
CA MET A 56 9.98 8.40 3.10
C MET A 56 8.80 8.46 4.08
N PHE A 57 8.02 7.38 4.15
CA PHE A 57 6.95 7.26 5.13
C PHE A 57 7.52 7.17 6.53
N THR A 58 6.92 7.90 7.47
CA THR A 58 7.35 7.84 8.88
C THR A 58 6.83 6.55 9.52
N ARG A 59 7.44 6.16 10.64
CA ARG A 59 7.00 4.99 11.39
C ARG A 59 5.58 5.17 11.94
N ASP A 60 5.23 6.39 12.34
CA ASP A 60 3.89 6.70 12.86
C ASP A 60 2.85 6.62 11.75
N GLU A 61 3.12 7.17 10.56
CA GLU A 61 2.26 6.99 9.39
C GLU A 61 2.03 5.49 9.11
N LEU A 62 3.11 4.70 9.02
CA LEU A 62 3.00 3.27 8.76
C LEU A 62 2.25 2.52 9.87
N ASN A 63 2.47 2.85 11.14
CA ASN A 63 1.77 2.21 12.25
C ASN A 63 0.27 2.52 12.21
N GLU A 64 -0.11 3.78 12.04
CA GLU A 64 -1.51 4.20 12.00
C GLU A 64 -2.26 3.57 10.81
N ILE A 65 -1.60 3.58 9.64
CA ILE A 65 -2.17 3.08 8.40
C ILE A 65 -2.20 1.55 8.41
N VAL A 66 -1.05 0.92 8.55
CA VAL A 66 -0.86 -0.50 8.23
C VAL A 66 -1.19 -1.38 9.41
N ALA A 67 -0.72 -1.05 10.62
CA ALA A 67 -0.88 -1.96 11.75
C ALA A 67 -2.36 -2.16 12.10
N SER A 68 -3.14 -1.08 12.13
CA SER A 68 -4.59 -1.17 12.38
C SER A 68 -5.31 -1.99 11.29
N LEU A 69 -5.05 -1.69 10.02
CA LEU A 69 -5.71 -2.35 8.89
C LEU A 69 -5.31 -3.82 8.74
N CYS A 70 -4.05 -4.14 8.97
CA CYS A 70 -3.53 -5.51 8.94
C CYS A 70 -4.16 -6.36 10.03
N MET A 71 -4.29 -5.83 11.26
CA MET A 71 -4.93 -6.54 12.37
C MET A 71 -6.44 -6.71 12.15
N GLU A 72 -7.13 -5.67 11.64
CA GLU A 72 -8.57 -5.71 11.40
C GLU A 72 -8.97 -6.67 10.26
N ASN A 73 -8.13 -6.82 9.24
CA ASN A 73 -8.47 -7.53 7.99
C ASN A 73 -7.64 -8.78 7.73
N ASP A 74 -6.75 -9.17 8.65
CA ASP A 74 -5.80 -10.28 8.50
C ASP A 74 -5.00 -10.18 7.18
N VAL A 75 -4.37 -9.02 7.00
CA VAL A 75 -3.64 -8.65 5.77
C VAL A 75 -2.14 -8.56 6.05
N LEU A 76 -1.31 -9.10 5.16
CA LEU A 76 0.14 -8.99 5.26
C LEU A 76 0.62 -7.62 4.74
N TRP A 77 1.54 -6.99 5.46
CA TRP A 77 2.27 -5.84 4.92
C TRP A 77 3.63 -6.23 4.37
N ILE A 78 3.96 -5.67 3.22
CA ILE A 78 5.27 -5.80 2.56
C ILE A 78 5.82 -4.39 2.33
N GLY A 79 7.04 -4.15 2.81
CA GLY A 79 7.78 -2.89 2.70
C GLY A 79 8.80 -2.90 1.58
#